data_AF-A0A969TYW3-F1
#
_entry.id   AF-A0A969TYW3-F1
#
_cell.length_a   1.000
_cell.length_b   1.000
_cell.length_c   1.000
_cell.angle_alpha   90.00
_cell.angle_beta   90.00
_cell.angle_gamma   90.00
#
_symmetry.space_group_name_H-M   'P 1'
#
loop_
_entity.id
_entity.type
_entity.pdbx_description
1 polymer ?
#
loop_
_entity_poly.entity_id
_entity_poly.type
_entity_poly.pdbx_seq_one_letter_code
_entity_poly.pdbx_strand_id
1 'polypeptide(L)' 'MIQFVKNLDNQASCKTFVEILCQKSYLQPEDSAFTFLADGETATATLTYQELNRYSKAIATQL' A
#
# COMPACT_ATOMS: atom_id res chain seq x y z
N MET A 1 -10.00 -25.88 -2.17
CA MET A 1 -10.51 -24.53 -2.51
C MET A 1 -11.43 -23.97 -1.41
N ILE A 2 -10.96 -23.74 -0.17
CA ILE A 2 -11.78 -23.03 0.86
C ILE A 2 -10.91 -22.17 1.81
N GLN A 3 -9.61 -21.97 1.53
CA GLN A 3 -8.73 -21.17 2.40
C GLN A 3 -8.67 -19.67 2.02
N PHE A 4 -9.19 -19.29 0.84
CA PHE A 4 -9.07 -17.90 0.36
C PHE A 4 -10.10 -16.93 0.96
N VAL A 5 -11.25 -17.42 1.44
CA VAL A 5 -12.35 -16.54 1.90
C VAL A 5 -12.28 -16.25 3.40
N LYS A 6 -11.63 -17.11 4.20
CA LYS A 6 -11.63 -17.00 5.67
C LYS A 6 -10.70 -15.93 6.26
N ASN A 7 -9.93 -15.22 5.44
CA ASN A 7 -8.93 -14.26 5.93
C ASN A 7 -9.37 -12.79 5.85
N LEU A 8 -10.63 -12.52 5.50
CA LEU A 8 -11.18 -11.17 5.39
C LEU A 8 -11.81 -10.65 6.70
N ASP A 9 -12.06 -11.54 7.67
CA ASP A 9 -12.86 -11.22 8.87
C ASP A 9 -12.06 -10.67 10.06
N ASN A 10 -10.74 -10.47 9.93
CA ASN A 10 -9.91 -9.85 10.98
C ASN A 10 -9.18 -8.58 10.52
N GLN A 11 -9.61 -7.99 9.41
CA GLN A 11 -9.15 -6.68 8.98
C GLN A 11 -10.10 -5.66 9.59
N ALA A 12 -9.59 -4.75 10.43
CA ALA A 12 -10.33 -3.55 10.81
C ALA A 12 -10.98 -2.95 9.55
N SER A 13 -12.30 -2.71 9.56
CA SER A 13 -13.03 -2.24 8.39
C SER A 13 -12.54 -0.84 8.02
N CYS A 14 -11.52 -0.76 7.17
CA CYS A 14 -11.10 0.48 6.55
C CYS A 14 -12.25 1.02 5.71
N LYS A 15 -12.59 2.28 5.93
CA LYS A 15 -13.64 3.01 5.23
C LYS A 15 -13.07 3.87 4.10
N THR A 16 -11.77 4.14 4.13
CA THR A 16 -11.07 4.97 3.15
C THR A 16 -9.80 4.30 2.63
N PHE A 17 -9.36 4.72 1.44
CA PHE A 17 -8.09 4.27 0.88
C PHE A 17 -6.88 4.67 1.74
N VAL A 18 -6.95 5.83 2.40
CA VAL A 18 -5.89 6.31 3.30
C VAL A 18 -5.72 5.39 4.50
N GLU A 19 -6.83 4.86 5.05
CA GLU A 19 -6.79 3.90 6.15
C GLU A 19 -6.18 2.56 5.71
N ILE A 20 -6.50 2.09 4.49
CA ILE A 20 -5.88 0.89 3.91
C ILE A 20 -4.36 1.09 3.76
N LEU A 21 -3.93 2.22 3.21
CA LEU A 21 -2.51 2.54 3.04
C LEU A 21 -1.78 2.62 4.39
N CYS A 22 -2.38 3.29 5.38
CA CYS A 22 -1.83 3.36 6.73
C CYS A 22 -1.70 1.96 7.36
N GLN A 23 -2.76 1.14 7.29
CA GLN A 23 -2.76 -0.20 7.85
C GLN A 23 -1.69 -1.08 7.18
N LYS A 24 -1.60 -1.07 5.84
CA LYS A 24 -0.59 -1.84 5.12
C LYS A 24 0.83 -1.36 5.39
N SER A 25 1.05 -0.05 5.52
CA SER A 25 2.35 0.50 5.90
C SER A 25 2.82 0.08 7.30
N TYR A 26 1.89 -0.34 8.16
CA TYR A 26 2.20 -0.85 9.49
C TYR A 26 2.38 -2.38 9.51
N LEU A 27 1.46 -3.12 8.88
CA LEU A 27 1.47 -4.59 8.91
C LEU A 27 2.49 -5.21 7.96
N GLN A 28 2.77 -4.55 6.84
CA GLN A 28 3.62 -5.03 5.76
C GLN A 28 4.45 -3.86 5.16
N PRO A 29 5.29 -3.19 5.97
CA PRO A 29 5.96 -1.95 5.59
C PRO A 29 6.85 -2.09 4.36
N GLU A 30 7.57 -3.21 4.24
CA GLU A 30 8.57 -3.47 3.21
C GLU A 30 8.00 -4.11 1.93
N ASP A 31 6.73 -4.51 1.95
CA ASP A 31 6.09 -5.08 0.76
C ASP A 31 5.93 -4.01 -0.32
N SER A 32 6.20 -4.39 -1.57
CA SER A 32 6.00 -3.53 -2.74
C SER A 32 4.54 -3.08 -2.85
N ALA A 33 4.31 -1.77 -2.83
CA ALA A 33 3.00 -1.16 -3.01
C ALA A 33 2.79 -0.67 -4.44
N PHE A 34 3.84 -0.16 -5.07
CA PHE A 34 3.77 0.41 -6.41
C PHE A 34 5.11 0.29 -7.12
N THR A 35 5.11 -0.09 -8.40
CA THR A 35 6.30 -0.15 -9.24
C THR A 35 6.12 0.75 -10.46
N PHE A 36 7.03 1.70 -10.62
CA PHE A 36 7.14 2.53 -11.81
C PHE A 36 7.79 1.72 -12.94
N LEU A 37 7.17 1.78 -14.12
CA LEU A 37 7.66 1.12 -15.33
C LEU A 37 7.99 2.21 -16.37
N ALA A 38 9.17 2.13 -17.01
CA ALA A 38 9.62 3.15 -17.98
C ALA A 38 8.74 3.19 -19.24
N ASP A 39 8.35 2.01 -19.70
CA ASP A 39 7.69 1.72 -20.99
C ASP A 39 6.47 0.81 -20.79
N GLY A 40 6.05 0.61 -19.54
CA GLY A 40 4.98 -0.33 -19.19
C GLY A 40 5.46 -1.76 -18.92
N GLU A 41 6.76 -2.05 -19.09
CA GLU A 41 7.33 -3.38 -18.88
C GLU A 41 8.56 -3.33 -17.95
N THR A 42 9.48 -2.41 -18.20
CA THR A 42 10.77 -2.33 -17.51
C THR A 42 10.63 -1.59 -16.19
N ALA A 43 10.81 -2.29 -15.06
CA ALA A 43 10.76 -1.70 -13.73
C ALA A 43 11.93 -0.71 -13.51
N THR A 44 11.59 0.51 -13.11
CA THR A 44 12.57 1.58 -12.83
C THR A 44 12.71 1.89 -11.36
N ALA A 45 11.61 1.79 -10.60
CA ALA A 45 11.60 2.03 -9.16
C ALA A 45 10.41 1.31 -8.55
N THR A 46 10.55 0.91 -7.29
CA THR A 46 9.46 0.35 -6.49
C THR A 46 9.37 1.12 -5.20
N LEU A 47 8.15 1.45 -4.80
CA LEU A 47 7.85 2.00 -3.48
C LEU A 47 7.25 0.90 -2.62
N THR A 48 7.74 0.79 -1.40
CA THR A 48 7.11 -0.03 -0.37
C THR A 48 5.86 0.67 0.19
N TYR A 49 4.99 -0.05 0.91
CA TYR A 49 3.85 0.56 1.58
C TYR A 49 4.27 1.64 2.58
N GLN A 50 5.41 1.47 3.25
CA GLN A 50 5.95 2.48 4.17
C GLN A 50 6.34 3.76 3.43
N GLU A 51 7.07 3.65 2.33
CA GLU A 51 7.52 4.80 1.54
C GLU A 51 6.36 5.54 0.90
N LEU A 52 5.40 4.80 0.32
CA LEU A 52 4.22 5.38 -0.29
C LEU A 52 3.38 6.16 0.74
N ASN A 53 3.21 5.63 1.96
CA ASN A 53 2.54 6.35 3.04
C ASN A 53 3.29 7.60 3.47
N ARG A 54 4.63 7.52 3.61
CA ARG A 54 5.48 8.67 3.97
C ARG A 54 5.36 9.79 2.94
N TYR A 55 5.46 9.48 1.65
CA TYR A 55 5.36 10.49 0.58
C TYR A 55 3.96 11.07 0.47
N SER A 56 2.92 10.24 0.61
CA SER A 56 1.53 10.72 0.61
C SER A 56 1.30 11.77 1.71
N LYS A 57 1.80 11.51 2.93
CA LYS A 57 1.72 12.48 4.04
C LYS A 57 2.51 13.75 3.75
N ALA A 58 3.73 13.63 3.22
CA ALA A 58 4.55 14.78 2.87
C ALA A 58 3.87 15.69 1.83
N ILE A 59 3.24 15.12 0.80
CA ILE A 59 2.46 15.87 -0.18
C ILE A 59 1.24 16.51 0.47
N ALA A 60 0.48 15.75 1.27
CA ALA A 60 -0.72 16.26 1.94
C ALA A 60 -0.43 17.43 2.88
N THR A 61 0.76 17.52 3.48
CA THR A 61 1.15 18.68 4.31
C THR A 61 1.47 19.95 3.51
N GLN A 62 1.61 19.85 2.18
CA GLN A 62 1.90 20.96 1.28
C GLN A 62 0.66 21.48 0.53
N LEU A 63 -0.49 20.83 0.70
CA LEU A 63 -1.78 21.18 0.11
C LEU A 63 -2.62 22.00 1.11
#